data_AF-A0A2G9XPU3-F1
#
_entry.id   AF-A0A2G9XPU3-F1
#
_cell.length_a   1.000
_cell.length_b   1.000
_cell.length_c   1.000
_cell.angle_alpha   90.00
_cell.angle_beta   90.00
_cell.angle_gamma   90.00
#
_symmetry.space_group_name_H-M   'P 1'
#
loop_
_entity.id
_entity.type
_entity.pdbx_description
1 polymer ?
#
loop_
_entity_poly.entity_id
_entity_poly.type
_entity_poly.pdbx_seq_one_letter_code
_entity_poly.pdbx_strand_id
1 'polypeptide(L)'
;MRRLMTGYAVTFNRRHRRAGHLFQNRYKSVICEEDPYLLELIRYIHLNPLRAGLTNDLKELDKYPWAGHSAIVGRRKNPLIPKGSPSAEGGLSFSLSSGKGKHQQNPDHPVNLVKNKSLAERTIEDVLLHFGDKLGEANRRYRQFVKKGVDQGTRFDLQGGGLVRSASGDKRGLLGRKKGEREKGDERILGSGDFVIPALKEANELHERSIKHKISLGELIEKVRSDIGIDIKELLSSKRKREISNARAIISYLAAIELRYSGAKIATALKLSEKSVSRCIERGEKMLDNDKQMYKYLL
;
A
#
# COMPACT_ATOMS: atom_id res chain seq x y z
N MET A 1 -0.47 -15.62 -3.16
CA MET A 1 -1.10 -14.34 -3.57
C MET A 1 -0.17 -13.40 -4.36
N ARG A 2 1.07 -13.10 -3.90
CA ARG A 2 1.98 -12.15 -4.57
C ARG A 2 2.30 -12.47 -6.04
N ARG A 3 2.74 -13.71 -6.36
CA ARG A 3 3.04 -14.14 -7.75
C ARG A 3 1.84 -14.00 -8.70
N LEU A 4 0.63 -14.33 -8.22
CA LEU A 4 -0.59 -14.28 -9.03
C LEU A 4 -0.96 -12.82 -9.39
N MET A 5 -1.00 -11.95 -8.38
CA MET A 5 -1.36 -10.53 -8.55
C MET A 5 -0.31 -9.78 -9.39
N THR A 6 0.99 -10.00 -9.11
CA THR A 6 2.06 -9.39 -9.91
C THR A 6 2.06 -9.89 -11.35
N GLY A 7 1.91 -11.21 -11.56
CA GLY A 7 1.85 -11.80 -12.91
C GLY A 7 0.67 -11.25 -13.72
N TYR A 8 -0.52 -11.17 -13.11
CA TYR A 8 -1.70 -10.59 -13.75
C TYR A 8 -1.50 -9.11 -14.07
N ALA A 9 -1.01 -8.32 -13.11
CA ALA A 9 -0.78 -6.88 -13.30
C ALA A 9 0.21 -6.60 -14.43
N VAL A 10 1.33 -7.34 -14.49
CA VAL A 10 2.32 -7.23 -15.57
C VAL A 10 1.72 -7.61 -16.91
N THR A 11 1.00 -8.74 -16.97
CA THR A 11 0.39 -9.24 -18.21
C THR A 11 -0.67 -8.27 -18.74
N PHE A 12 -1.54 -7.76 -17.86
CA PHE A 12 -2.57 -6.80 -18.19
C PHE A 12 -1.97 -5.48 -18.69
N ASN A 13 -0.99 -4.92 -17.96
CA ASN A 13 -0.32 -3.68 -18.32
C ASN A 13 0.38 -3.78 -19.68
N ARG A 14 1.08 -4.90 -19.94
CA ARG A 14 1.68 -5.18 -21.26
C ARG A 14 0.62 -5.27 -22.36
N ARG A 15 -0.47 -6.01 -22.12
CA ARG A 15 -1.57 -6.18 -23.10
C ARG A 15 -2.24 -4.85 -23.46
N HIS A 16 -2.40 -3.94 -22.50
CA HIS A 16 -3.14 -2.68 -22.69
C HIS A 16 -2.22 -1.47 -22.88
N ARG A 17 -0.91 -1.67 -23.06
CA ARG A 17 0.11 -0.61 -23.15
C ARG A 17 0.01 0.43 -22.02
N ARG A 18 -0.30 -0.04 -20.81
CA ARG A 18 -0.35 0.79 -19.60
C ARG A 18 0.92 0.61 -18.79
N ALA A 19 1.31 1.64 -18.06
CA ALA A 19 2.35 1.59 -17.04
C ALA A 19 1.75 1.99 -15.69
N GLY A 20 2.29 1.45 -14.60
CA GLY A 20 1.86 1.78 -13.23
C GLY A 20 1.01 0.71 -12.55
N HIS A 21 0.50 1.07 -11.37
CA HIS A 21 -0.23 0.15 -10.49
C HIS A 21 -1.58 -0.24 -11.09
N LEU A 22 -1.86 -1.54 -11.21
CA LEU A 22 -3.15 -2.03 -11.71
C LEU A 22 -4.20 -2.13 -10.60
N PHE A 23 -3.81 -2.72 -9.47
CA PHE A 23 -4.68 -2.85 -8.30
C PHE A 23 -4.50 -1.64 -7.39
N GLN A 24 -5.61 -1.14 -6.83
CA GLN A 24 -5.56 -0.16 -5.75
C GLN A 24 -4.99 -0.80 -4.46
N ASN A 25 -4.99 -0.02 -3.38
CA ASN A 25 -4.61 -0.49 -2.06
C ASN A 25 -5.29 -1.81 -1.68
N ARG A 26 -4.59 -2.64 -0.89
CA ARG A 26 -5.15 -3.88 -0.36
C ARG A 26 -6.44 -3.61 0.41
N TYR A 27 -7.37 -4.56 0.32
CA TYR A 27 -8.58 -4.59 1.15
C TYR A 27 -8.21 -4.46 2.63
N LYS A 28 -8.91 -3.57 3.33
CA LYS A 28 -8.83 -3.39 4.78
C LYS A 28 -10.20 -3.66 5.37
N SER A 29 -10.27 -4.56 6.35
CA SER A 29 -11.43 -4.76 7.22
C SER A 29 -11.17 -4.06 8.55
N VAL A 30 -12.07 -3.16 8.93
CA VAL A 30 -12.04 -2.48 10.24
C VAL A 30 -13.26 -2.95 11.01
N ILE A 31 -13.06 -3.35 12.26
CA ILE A 31 -14.17 -3.73 13.14
C ILE A 31 -14.96 -2.47 13.47
N CYS A 32 -16.27 -2.52 13.29
CA CYS A 32 -17.18 -1.43 13.65
C CYS A 32 -17.64 -1.68 15.08
N GLU A 33 -16.99 -1.08 16.07
CA GLU A 33 -17.28 -1.33 17.50
C GLU A 33 -18.24 -0.31 18.12
N GLU A 34 -18.27 0.91 17.60
CA GLU A 34 -19.01 2.03 18.19
C GLU A 34 -20.27 2.40 17.38
N ASP A 35 -21.39 2.66 18.08
CA ASP A 35 -22.66 3.04 17.46
C ASP A 35 -22.64 4.37 16.71
N PRO A 36 -21.98 5.45 17.20
CA PRO A 36 -21.85 6.67 16.41
C PRO A 36 -21.13 6.42 15.08
N TYR A 37 -20.09 5.60 15.08
CA TYR A 37 -19.36 5.25 13.87
C TYR A 37 -20.22 4.41 12.92
N LEU A 38 -20.98 3.45 13.44
CA LEU A 38 -21.94 2.65 12.66
C LEU A 38 -22.94 3.54 11.92
N LEU A 39 -23.53 4.53 12.60
CA LEU A 39 -24.56 5.38 12.00
C LEU A 39 -23.97 6.30 10.92
N GLU A 40 -22.77 6.85 11.15
CA GLU A 40 -22.02 7.60 10.14
C GLU A 40 -21.71 6.74 8.91
N LEU A 41 -21.33 5.48 9.13
CA LEU A 41 -21.06 4.52 8.06
C LEU A 41 -22.33 4.18 7.27
N ILE A 42 -23.44 3.92 7.94
CA ILE A 42 -24.75 3.68 7.31
C ILE A 42 -25.13 4.88 6.44
N ARG A 43 -25.02 6.11 6.98
CA ARG A 43 -25.30 7.34 6.22
C ARG A 43 -24.40 7.47 5.00
N TYR A 44 -23.11 7.22 5.16
CA TYR A 44 -22.15 7.26 4.07
C TYR A 44 -22.53 6.30 2.94
N ILE A 45 -22.80 5.03 3.27
CA ILE A 45 -23.18 4.02 2.28
C ILE A 45 -24.47 4.41 1.55
N HIS A 46 -25.47 4.89 2.29
CA HIS A 46 -26.76 5.26 1.71
C HIS A 46 -26.70 6.50 0.82
N LEU A 47 -25.75 7.40 1.03
CA LEU A 47 -25.55 8.58 0.18
C LEU A 47 -24.62 8.31 -1.02
N ASN A 48 -24.01 7.12 -1.13
CA ASN A 48 -23.13 6.80 -2.26
C ASN A 48 -23.82 6.90 -3.63
N PRO A 49 -25.07 6.43 -3.84
CA PRO A 49 -25.74 6.59 -5.14
C PRO A 49 -25.93 8.07 -5.53
N LEU A 50 -26.32 8.91 -4.56
CA LEU A 50 -26.47 10.35 -4.75
C LEU A 50 -25.13 11.00 -5.09
N ARG A 51 -24.07 10.66 -4.35
CA ARG A 51 -22.71 11.20 -4.58
C ARG A 51 -22.07 10.70 -5.88
N ALA A 52 -22.46 9.50 -6.34
CA ALA A 52 -22.02 8.95 -7.62
C ALA A 52 -22.82 9.48 -8.81
N GLY A 53 -23.84 10.33 -8.59
CA GLY A 53 -24.72 10.84 -9.64
C GLY A 53 -25.67 9.79 -10.22
N LEU A 54 -25.89 8.67 -9.51
CA LEU A 54 -26.87 7.64 -9.89
C LEU A 54 -28.31 8.03 -9.55
N THR A 55 -28.46 8.97 -8.63
CA THR A 55 -29.74 9.60 -8.25
C THR A 55 -29.52 11.11 -8.15
N ASN A 56 -30.51 11.92 -8.51
CA ASN A 56 -30.39 13.38 -8.52
C ASN A 56 -30.75 14.02 -7.17
N ASP A 57 -31.67 13.40 -6.42
CA ASP A 57 -32.16 13.95 -5.16
C ASP A 57 -32.54 12.86 -4.15
N LEU A 58 -32.89 13.28 -2.92
CA LEU A 58 -33.36 12.34 -1.88
C LEU A 58 -34.65 11.62 -2.28
N LYS A 59 -35.51 12.23 -3.12
CA LYS A 59 -36.79 11.61 -3.51
C LYS A 59 -36.55 10.43 -4.45
N GLU A 60 -35.54 10.52 -5.31
CA GLU A 60 -35.10 9.43 -6.15
C GLU A 60 -34.38 8.35 -5.32
N LEU A 61 -33.54 8.76 -4.36
CA LEU A 61 -32.88 7.85 -3.44
C LEU A 61 -33.86 7.01 -2.60
N ASP A 62 -35.01 7.58 -2.20
CA ASP A 62 -36.09 6.86 -1.51
C ASP A 62 -36.61 5.64 -2.28
N LYS A 63 -36.48 5.66 -3.61
CA LYS A 63 -37.00 4.63 -4.52
C LYS A 63 -35.88 3.76 -5.10
N TYR A 64 -34.62 4.10 -4.82
CA TYR A 64 -33.47 3.46 -5.44
C TYR A 64 -33.25 2.03 -4.90
N PRO A 65 -33.39 0.98 -5.74
CA PRO A 65 -33.46 -0.41 -5.28
C PRO A 65 -32.13 -0.97 -4.75
N TRP A 66 -31.00 -0.36 -5.12
CA TRP A 66 -29.67 -0.86 -4.82
C TRP A 66 -29.03 -0.18 -3.60
N ALA A 67 -29.82 0.51 -2.78
CA ALA A 67 -29.38 1.07 -1.51
C ALA A 67 -30.29 0.60 -0.36
N GLY A 68 -29.71 0.36 0.81
CA GLY A 68 -30.47 0.04 2.03
C GLY A 68 -31.42 1.16 2.45
N HIS A 69 -31.20 2.39 1.98
CA HIS A 69 -32.02 3.56 2.31
C HIS A 69 -33.52 3.34 2.03
N SER A 70 -33.89 2.85 0.83
CA SER A 70 -35.30 2.65 0.46
C SER A 70 -35.98 1.58 1.32
N ALA A 71 -35.20 0.60 1.80
CA ALA A 71 -35.67 -0.45 2.69
C ALA A 71 -35.90 0.08 4.11
N ILE A 72 -34.98 0.91 4.64
CA ILE A 72 -35.15 1.55 5.96
C ILE A 72 -36.36 2.48 5.98
N VAL A 73 -36.57 3.29 4.94
CA VAL A 73 -37.72 4.20 4.84
C VAL A 73 -39.04 3.47 4.55
N GLY A 74 -39.00 2.15 4.29
CA GLY A 74 -40.19 1.33 4.03
C GLY A 74 -40.85 1.58 2.67
N ARG A 75 -40.12 2.17 1.70
CA ARG A 75 -40.63 2.46 0.35
C ARG A 75 -40.50 1.28 -0.60
N ARG A 76 -39.54 0.38 -0.34
CA ARG A 76 -39.33 -0.87 -1.09
C ARG A 76 -38.88 -1.98 -0.15
N LYS A 77 -39.33 -3.22 -0.42
CA LYS A 77 -38.72 -4.41 0.18
C LYS A 77 -37.34 -4.64 -0.46
N ASN A 78 -36.36 -5.03 0.36
CA ASN A 78 -35.02 -5.31 -0.15
C ASN A 78 -35.04 -6.63 -0.96
N PRO A 79 -34.76 -6.61 -2.28
CA PRO A 79 -34.82 -7.80 -3.12
C PRO A 79 -33.71 -8.82 -2.79
N LEU A 80 -32.68 -8.41 -2.04
CA LEU A 80 -31.56 -9.26 -1.64
C LEU A 80 -31.86 -10.10 -0.38
N ILE A 81 -33.00 -9.87 0.27
CA ILE A 81 -33.44 -10.65 1.44
C ILE A 81 -34.29 -11.83 0.94
N PRO A 82 -33.92 -13.09 1.24
CA PRO A 82 -34.70 -14.26 0.84
C PRO A 82 -36.13 -14.23 1.37
N LYS A 83 -37.11 -14.58 0.53
CA LYS A 83 -38.51 -14.78 0.92
C LYS A 83 -38.57 -15.91 1.96
N GLY A 84 -39.23 -15.68 3.10
CA GLY A 84 -39.28 -16.64 4.21
C GLY A 84 -38.31 -16.38 5.36
N SER A 85 -37.43 -15.37 5.27
CA SER A 85 -36.68 -14.91 6.43
C SER A 85 -37.59 -14.17 7.42
N PRO A 86 -37.31 -14.17 8.74
CA PRO A 86 -38.11 -13.44 9.72
C PRO A 86 -38.31 -11.96 9.36
N SER A 87 -37.29 -11.37 8.70
CA SER A 87 -37.27 -10.00 8.18
C SER A 87 -38.01 -9.80 6.85
N ALA A 88 -38.36 -10.86 6.12
CA ALA A 88 -39.10 -10.81 4.85
C ALA A 88 -40.62 -10.98 5.03
N GLU A 89 -41.04 -11.71 6.07
CA GLU A 89 -42.44 -12.01 6.37
C GLU A 89 -43.05 -11.08 7.43
N GLY A 90 -42.23 -10.54 8.34
CA GLY A 90 -42.65 -9.47 9.24
C GLY A 90 -42.58 -8.10 8.55
N GLY A 91 -43.70 -7.36 8.52
CA GLY A 91 -43.57 -5.91 8.53
C GLY A 91 -42.74 -5.49 9.76
N LEU A 92 -42.01 -4.38 9.68
CA LEU A 92 -41.19 -3.84 10.80
C LEU A 92 -41.97 -3.97 12.12
N SER A 93 -41.59 -4.93 12.97
CA SER A 93 -42.25 -5.17 14.26
C SER A 93 -41.76 -4.12 15.25
N PHE A 94 -42.30 -2.92 15.11
CA PHE A 94 -42.03 -1.80 16.00
C PHE A 94 -42.76 -2.03 17.33
N SER A 95 -42.25 -2.95 18.16
CA SER A 95 -42.79 -3.23 19.50
C SER A 95 -41.71 -3.07 20.55
N LEU A 96 -41.41 -1.82 20.90
CA LEU A 96 -40.95 -1.52 22.26
C LEU A 96 -42.21 -1.40 23.12
N SER A 97 -42.24 -2.17 24.20
CA SER A 97 -43.24 -2.07 25.26
C SER A 97 -43.47 -0.61 25.63
N SER A 98 -44.74 -0.24 25.75
CA SER A 98 -45.22 1.09 26.16
C SER A 98 -44.66 1.53 27.52
N GLY A 99 -43.41 1.98 27.55
CA GLY A 99 -42.81 2.67 28.69
C GLY A 99 -42.99 4.18 28.50
N LYS A 100 -43.91 4.77 29.26
CA LYS A 100 -44.14 6.23 29.28
C LYS A 100 -42.89 6.96 29.81
N GLY A 101 -42.01 7.39 28.93
CA GLY A 101 -40.93 8.33 29.24
C GLY A 101 -40.69 9.25 28.05
N LYS A 102 -41.03 10.53 28.16
CA LYS A 102 -40.68 11.55 27.16
C LYS A 102 -39.17 11.80 27.24
N HIS A 103 -38.37 10.97 26.58
CA HIS A 103 -36.96 11.29 26.37
C HIS A 103 -36.83 12.28 25.22
N GLN A 104 -36.30 13.46 25.51
CA GLN A 104 -36.02 14.51 24.53
C GLN A 104 -34.80 14.06 23.71
N GLN A 105 -35.04 13.29 22.64
CA GLN A 105 -34.01 12.65 21.83
C GLN A 105 -33.41 13.66 20.84
N ASN A 106 -32.12 13.96 21.00
CA ASN A 106 -31.37 14.83 20.10
C ASN A 106 -30.97 14.04 18.83
N PRO A 107 -31.35 14.48 17.62
CA PRO A 107 -31.03 13.78 16.37
C PRO A 107 -29.53 13.65 16.06
N ASP A 108 -28.68 14.41 16.75
CA ASP A 108 -27.22 14.35 16.59
C ASP A 108 -26.55 13.33 17.53
N HIS A 109 -27.26 12.86 18.57
CA HIS A 109 -26.81 11.84 19.52
C HIS A 109 -27.93 10.82 19.80
N PRO A 110 -28.07 9.81 18.92
CA PRO A 110 -29.09 8.78 19.07
C PRO A 110 -28.86 7.93 20.31
N VAL A 111 -29.91 7.76 21.11
CA VAL A 111 -29.85 7.00 22.37
C VAL A 111 -29.76 5.52 22.05
N ASN A 112 -28.82 4.83 22.71
CA ASN A 112 -28.53 3.42 22.49
C ASN A 112 -29.54 2.53 23.24
N LEU A 113 -30.64 2.20 22.57
CA LEU A 113 -31.69 1.30 23.08
C LEU A 113 -31.38 -0.19 22.83
N VAL A 114 -30.32 -0.50 22.08
CA VAL A 114 -29.97 -1.85 21.62
C VAL A 114 -28.72 -2.36 22.33
N LYS A 115 -28.74 -2.41 23.67
CA LYS A 115 -27.55 -2.78 24.46
C LYS A 115 -27.21 -4.28 24.50
N ASN A 116 -28.11 -5.17 24.05
CA ASN A 116 -27.97 -6.62 24.28
C ASN A 116 -27.84 -7.49 23.01
N LYS A 117 -27.68 -6.90 21.81
CA LYS A 117 -27.44 -7.64 20.56
C LYS A 117 -26.08 -7.27 19.95
N SER A 118 -25.36 -8.26 19.44
CA SER A 118 -24.12 -8.00 18.70
C SER A 118 -24.41 -7.24 17.40
N LEU A 119 -23.45 -6.47 16.87
CA LEU A 119 -23.62 -5.75 15.60
C LEU A 119 -24.00 -6.66 14.43
N ALA A 120 -23.54 -7.92 14.45
CA ALA A 120 -23.84 -8.91 13.42
C ALA A 120 -25.32 -9.35 13.44
N GLU A 121 -26.01 -9.17 14.57
CA GLU A 121 -27.40 -9.56 14.78
C GLU A 121 -28.37 -8.38 14.63
N ARG A 122 -27.85 -7.17 14.35
CA ARG A 122 -28.68 -5.97 14.23
C ARG A 122 -29.46 -5.93 12.93
N THR A 123 -30.75 -5.66 13.04
CA THR A 123 -31.67 -5.55 11.91
C THR A 123 -31.94 -4.09 11.51
N ILE A 124 -32.75 -3.89 10.47
CA ILE A 124 -33.24 -2.56 10.08
C ILE A 124 -34.03 -1.91 11.23
N GLU A 125 -34.81 -2.70 11.98
CA GLU A 125 -35.52 -2.19 13.16
C GLU A 125 -34.55 -1.64 14.19
N ASP A 126 -33.46 -2.37 14.48
CA ASP A 126 -32.45 -1.95 15.46
C ASP A 126 -31.78 -0.61 15.06
N VAL A 127 -31.57 -0.38 13.76
CA VAL A 127 -31.09 0.92 13.24
C VAL A 127 -32.12 2.03 13.48
N LEU A 128 -33.41 1.78 13.23
CA LEU A 128 -34.47 2.77 13.44
C LEU A 128 -34.68 3.12 14.92
N LEU A 129 -34.43 2.19 15.84
CA LEU A 129 -34.54 2.43 17.29
C LEU A 129 -33.58 3.53 17.77
N HIS A 130 -32.43 3.71 17.13
CA HIS A 130 -31.54 4.85 17.41
C HIS A 130 -32.23 6.20 17.18
N PHE A 131 -33.22 6.26 16.29
CA PHE A 131 -33.91 7.49 15.92
C PHE A 131 -35.24 7.69 16.66
N GLY A 132 -35.74 6.68 17.37
CA GLY A 132 -36.81 6.84 18.36
C GLY A 132 -37.75 5.66 18.49
N ASP A 133 -38.64 5.75 19.49
CA ASP A 133 -39.52 4.67 19.97
C ASP A 133 -40.87 4.61 19.26
N LYS A 134 -41.01 5.26 18.10
CA LYS A 134 -42.18 5.11 17.23
C LYS A 134 -41.73 5.09 15.79
N LEU A 135 -42.23 4.14 15.00
CA LEU A 135 -41.80 3.94 13.61
C LEU A 135 -41.87 5.23 12.75
N GLY A 136 -42.95 6.00 12.86
CA GLY A 136 -43.10 7.24 12.11
C GLY A 136 -42.11 8.34 12.53
N GLU A 137 -41.81 8.42 13.82
CA GLU A 137 -40.84 9.37 14.38
C GLU A 137 -39.40 8.99 14.03
N ALA A 138 -39.06 7.71 14.21
CA ALA A 138 -37.78 7.13 13.84
C ALA A 138 -37.47 7.34 12.36
N ASN A 139 -38.42 7.04 11.47
CA ASN A 139 -38.26 7.26 10.02
C ASN A 139 -38.03 8.73 9.68
N ARG A 140 -38.77 9.65 10.31
CA ARG A 140 -38.61 11.08 10.09
C ARG A 140 -37.22 11.56 10.50
N ARG A 141 -36.75 11.15 11.68
CA ARG A 141 -35.42 11.53 12.21
C ARG A 141 -34.28 10.88 11.45
N TYR A 142 -34.40 9.60 11.08
CA TYR A 142 -33.45 8.94 10.20
C TYR A 142 -33.33 9.65 8.86
N ARG A 143 -34.46 10.03 8.23
CA ARG A 143 -34.45 10.78 6.96
C ARG A 143 -33.77 12.14 7.13
N GLN A 144 -34.02 12.84 8.24
CA GLN A 144 -33.32 14.09 8.56
C GLN A 144 -31.82 13.88 8.74
N PHE A 145 -31.41 12.81 9.43
CA PHE A 145 -30.02 12.43 9.63
C PHE A 145 -29.30 12.15 8.29
N VAL A 146 -29.95 11.44 7.36
CA VAL A 146 -29.44 11.21 6.00
C VAL A 146 -29.36 12.52 5.23
N LYS A 147 -30.40 13.36 5.30
CA LYS A 147 -30.43 14.67 4.63
C LYS A 147 -29.27 15.56 5.08
N LYS A 148 -28.98 15.64 6.39
CA LYS A 148 -27.83 16.37 6.93
C LYS A 148 -26.48 15.88 6.36
N GLY A 149 -26.40 14.62 5.94
CA GLY A 149 -25.19 14.05 5.33
C GLY A 149 -24.93 14.49 3.88
N VAL A 150 -25.94 15.06 3.19
CA VAL A 150 -25.75 15.60 1.84
C VAL A 150 -24.85 16.83 1.88
N ASP A 151 -25.10 17.73 2.83
CA ASP A 151 -24.35 18.97 3.01
C ASP A 151 -22.89 18.71 3.45
N GLN A 152 -22.60 17.51 3.97
CA GLN A 152 -21.24 17.11 4.36
C GLN A 152 -20.32 16.78 3.17
N GLY A 153 -20.85 16.75 1.94
CA GLY A 153 -20.06 16.52 0.74
C GLY A 153 -19.27 15.21 0.79
N THR A 154 -18.02 15.24 0.35
CA THR A 154 -17.11 14.09 0.36
C THR A 154 -16.46 13.89 1.73
N ARG A 155 -16.78 12.78 2.39
CA ARG A 155 -16.21 12.36 3.68
C ARG A 155 -14.90 11.59 3.47
N PHE A 156 -13.77 12.28 3.47
CA PHE A 156 -12.43 11.71 3.24
C PHE A 156 -12.01 10.68 4.30
N ASP A 157 -12.58 10.73 5.50
CA ASP A 157 -12.41 9.75 6.57
C ASP A 157 -13.03 8.38 6.23
N LEU A 158 -14.16 8.39 5.50
CA LEU A 158 -14.90 7.18 5.11
C LEU A 158 -14.56 6.70 3.69
N GLN A 159 -13.88 7.52 2.89
CA GLN A 159 -13.39 7.17 1.56
C GLN A 159 -12.17 6.23 1.63
N GLY A 160 -12.35 4.98 1.21
CA GLY A 160 -11.27 3.98 1.14
C GLY A 160 -10.35 4.24 -0.05
N GLY A 161 -9.12 4.69 0.20
CA GLY A 161 -8.08 4.76 -0.84
C GLY A 161 -6.95 5.75 -0.61
N GLY A 162 -7.09 6.73 0.30
CA GLY A 162 -6.08 7.76 0.54
C GLY A 162 -4.97 7.38 1.51
N LEU A 163 -3.81 8.02 1.32
CA LEU A 163 -2.57 8.00 2.14
C LEU A 163 -2.82 8.09 3.67
N VAL A 164 -3.94 8.71 4.07
CA VAL A 164 -4.41 8.85 5.46
C VAL A 164 -4.75 7.50 6.11
N ARG A 165 -5.20 6.50 5.34
CA ARG A 165 -5.43 5.14 5.87
C ARG A 165 -4.16 4.30 5.94
N SER A 166 -3.08 4.63 5.23
CA SER A 166 -1.81 3.90 5.31
C SER A 166 -1.06 4.18 6.62
N ALA A 167 -1.19 5.38 7.19
CA ALA A 167 -0.43 5.86 8.34
C ALA A 167 -1.05 5.56 9.73
N SER A 168 -1.79 4.45 9.89
CA SER A 168 -2.28 3.95 11.20
C SER A 168 -2.74 5.02 12.21
N GLY A 169 -3.66 5.91 11.81
CA GLY A 169 -4.45 6.70 12.77
C GLY A 169 -3.81 7.93 13.40
N ASP A 170 -2.53 8.26 13.14
CA ASP A 170 -1.97 9.52 13.65
C ASP A 170 -2.27 10.70 12.71
N LYS A 171 -3.31 11.46 13.07
CA LYS A 171 -3.72 12.68 12.35
C LYS A 171 -2.75 13.86 12.58
N ARG A 172 -1.90 13.84 13.61
CA ARG A 172 -1.04 14.99 13.96
C ARG A 172 0.16 15.15 13.03
N GLY A 173 0.59 14.08 12.35
CA GLY A 173 1.71 14.09 11.42
C GLY A 173 1.38 14.40 9.95
N LEU A 174 0.10 14.55 9.57
CA LEU A 174 -0.33 14.63 8.16
C LEU A 174 -0.56 16.05 7.63
N LEU A 175 -0.76 17.04 8.51
CA LEU A 175 -1.06 18.44 8.14
C LEU A 175 0.18 19.33 7.95
N GLY A 176 1.40 18.78 8.04
CA GLY A 176 2.65 19.55 7.95
C GLY A 176 3.67 19.06 6.94
N ARG A 177 3.41 17.97 6.21
CA ARG A 177 4.44 17.34 5.36
C ARG A 177 4.61 18.07 4.03
N LYS A 178 5.79 18.65 3.79
CA LYS A 178 6.17 19.23 2.48
C LYS A 178 6.09 18.12 1.42
N LYS A 179 5.80 18.49 0.16
CA LYS A 179 5.58 17.59 -0.99
C LYS A 179 6.67 16.51 -1.19
N GLY A 180 7.86 16.65 -0.60
CA GLY A 180 8.97 15.69 -0.60
C GLY A 180 8.93 14.58 0.46
N GLU A 181 8.08 14.67 1.49
CA GLU A 181 7.91 13.66 2.55
C GLU A 181 6.75 12.68 2.26
N ARG A 182 6.37 12.57 0.98
CA ARG A 182 5.47 11.50 0.53
C ARG A 182 6.28 10.21 0.52
N GLU A 183 5.83 9.19 1.25
CA GLU A 183 6.42 7.85 1.22
C GLU A 183 6.57 7.39 -0.24
N LYS A 184 7.83 7.18 -0.65
CA LYS A 184 8.18 6.78 -2.03
C LYS A 184 7.83 5.30 -2.33
N GLY A 185 7.27 4.56 -1.37
CA GLY A 185 6.90 3.14 -1.51
C GLY A 185 5.97 2.64 -0.39
N ASP A 186 5.42 1.43 -0.54
CA ASP A 186 4.55 0.78 0.49
C ASP A 186 5.39 0.30 1.68
N GLU A 187 5.09 0.80 2.87
CA GLU A 187 5.88 0.53 4.09
C GLU A 187 5.97 -0.95 4.47
N ARG A 188 5.02 -1.78 4.01
CA ARG A 188 5.00 -3.22 4.33
C ARG A 188 5.81 -4.05 3.35
N ILE A 189 6.29 -3.43 2.26
CA ILE A 189 7.10 -4.07 1.23
C ILE A 189 8.55 -3.62 1.34
N LEU A 190 8.78 -2.33 1.57
CA LEU A 190 10.11 -1.75 1.64
C LEU A 190 10.53 -1.31 3.06
N GLY A 191 9.61 -1.30 4.04
CA GLY A 191 9.85 -0.77 5.38
C GLY A 191 9.37 0.67 5.54
N SER A 192 9.45 1.24 6.76
CA SER A 192 9.03 2.61 7.04
C SER A 192 9.78 3.64 6.17
N GLY A 193 9.17 4.81 5.93
CA GLY A 193 9.81 5.91 5.20
C GLY A 193 11.21 6.28 5.73
N ASP A 194 11.41 6.16 7.05
CA ASP A 194 12.68 6.43 7.74
C ASP A 194 13.78 5.42 7.40
N PHE A 195 13.43 4.20 6.98
CA PHE A 195 14.39 3.21 6.47
C PHE A 195 14.56 3.32 4.95
N VAL A 196 13.45 3.48 4.24
CA VAL A 196 13.42 3.46 2.76
C VAL A 196 14.12 4.66 2.16
N ILE A 197 13.97 5.85 2.73
CA ILE A 197 14.59 7.07 2.18
C ILE A 197 16.12 6.99 2.30
N PRO A 198 16.73 6.67 3.46
CA PRO A 198 18.16 6.41 3.55
C PRO A 198 18.63 5.27 2.65
N ALA A 199 17.92 4.15 2.61
CA ALA A 199 18.30 3.00 1.77
C ALA A 199 18.28 3.34 0.26
N LEU A 200 17.28 4.10 -0.20
CA LEU A 200 17.24 4.59 -1.58
C LEU A 200 18.32 5.63 -1.86
N LYS A 201 18.62 6.50 -0.89
CA LYS A 201 19.70 7.48 -1.01
C LYS A 201 21.05 6.78 -1.09
N GLU A 202 21.31 5.80 -0.24
CA GLU A 202 22.51 4.96 -0.28
C GLU A 202 22.60 4.20 -1.61
N ALA A 203 21.52 3.56 -2.06
CA ALA A 203 21.49 2.88 -3.35
C ALA A 203 21.75 3.86 -4.52
N ASN A 204 21.23 5.08 -4.45
CA ASN A 204 21.44 6.11 -5.47
C ASN A 204 22.85 6.71 -5.39
N GLU A 205 23.42 6.89 -4.21
CA GLU A 205 24.82 7.29 -4.01
C GLU A 205 25.78 6.21 -4.54
N LEU A 206 25.49 4.92 -4.29
CA LEU A 206 26.21 3.79 -4.88
C LEU A 206 26.07 3.78 -6.41
N HIS A 207 24.88 4.10 -6.94
CA HIS A 207 24.65 4.23 -8.38
C HIS A 207 25.44 5.41 -8.99
N GLU A 208 25.41 6.59 -8.36
CA GLU A 208 26.16 7.77 -8.77
C GLU A 208 27.68 7.58 -8.70
N ARG A 209 28.19 6.84 -7.69
CA ARG A 209 29.60 6.42 -7.61
C ARG A 209 29.99 5.54 -8.80
N SER A 210 29.11 4.62 -9.21
CA SER A 210 29.34 3.75 -10.37
C SER A 210 29.31 4.51 -11.71
N ILE A 211 28.53 5.60 -11.81
CA ILE A 211 28.51 6.49 -12.99
C ILE A 211 29.74 7.41 -13.04
N LYS A 212 30.26 7.85 -11.88
CA LYS A 212 31.42 8.75 -11.81
C LYS A 212 32.73 8.12 -12.29
N HIS A 213 32.94 6.83 -12.08
CA HIS A 213 34.18 6.15 -12.48
C HIS A 213 34.06 5.60 -13.91
N LYS A 214 34.50 6.40 -14.88
CA LYS A 214 34.41 6.13 -16.33
C LYS A 214 35.46 5.14 -16.86
N ILE A 215 36.34 4.61 -16.02
CA ILE A 215 37.43 3.75 -16.48
C ILE A 215 36.86 2.43 -17.02
N SER A 216 37.26 2.08 -18.24
CA SER A 216 36.88 0.83 -18.87
C SER A 216 37.55 -0.36 -18.18
N LEU A 217 36.97 -1.56 -18.31
CA LEU A 217 37.58 -2.78 -17.78
C LEU A 217 39.01 -3.01 -18.32
N GLY A 218 39.27 -2.62 -19.58
CA GLY A 218 40.59 -2.73 -20.19
C GLY A 218 41.61 -1.79 -19.55
N GLU A 219 41.24 -0.53 -19.31
CA GLU A 219 42.11 0.45 -18.64
C GLU A 219 42.41 0.06 -17.18
N LEU A 220 41.44 -0.50 -16.46
CA LEU A 220 41.67 -1.03 -15.10
C LEU A 220 42.70 -2.17 -15.13
N ILE A 221 42.57 -3.10 -16.08
CA ILE A 221 43.51 -4.21 -16.25
C ILE A 221 44.93 -3.68 -16.50
N GLU A 222 45.09 -2.70 -17.40
CA GLU A 222 46.40 -2.13 -17.70
C GLU A 222 47.01 -1.37 -16.53
N LYS A 223 46.23 -0.58 -15.78
CA LYS A 223 46.72 0.13 -14.58
C LYS A 223 47.23 -0.84 -13.51
N VAL A 224 46.45 -1.85 -13.16
CA VAL A 224 46.82 -2.83 -12.13
C VAL A 224 48.01 -3.67 -12.58
N ARG A 225 48.03 -4.09 -13.85
CA ARG A 225 49.15 -4.83 -14.44
C ARG A 225 50.45 -4.04 -14.40
N SER A 226 50.40 -2.75 -14.75
CA SER A 226 51.58 -1.87 -14.83
C SER A 226 52.17 -1.61 -13.45
N ASP A 227 51.34 -1.37 -12.43
CA ASP A 227 51.81 -1.13 -11.05
C ASP A 227 52.45 -2.37 -10.42
N ILE A 228 51.91 -3.57 -10.71
CA ILE A 228 52.46 -4.84 -10.20
C ILE A 228 53.61 -5.36 -11.08
N GLY A 229 53.78 -4.82 -12.30
CA GLY A 229 54.88 -5.18 -13.22
C GLY A 229 54.70 -6.55 -13.89
N ILE A 230 53.46 -6.95 -14.21
CA ILE A 230 53.15 -8.26 -14.81
C ILE A 230 52.94 -8.13 -16.32
N ASP A 231 53.25 -9.15 -17.12
CA ASP A 231 52.86 -9.15 -18.55
C ASP A 231 51.39 -9.59 -18.76
N ILE A 232 50.71 -9.07 -19.79
CA ILE A 232 49.30 -9.38 -20.03
C ILE A 232 49.11 -10.86 -20.34
N LYS A 233 50.08 -11.50 -21.02
CA LYS A 233 50.04 -12.94 -21.28
C LYS A 233 50.14 -13.74 -19.98
N GLU A 234 50.90 -13.26 -19.00
CA GLU A 234 50.99 -13.90 -17.69
C GLU A 234 49.70 -13.73 -16.89
N LEU A 235 49.10 -12.54 -16.91
CA LEU A 235 47.83 -12.27 -16.26
C LEU A 235 46.69 -13.16 -16.78
N LEU A 236 46.69 -13.47 -18.08
CA LEU A 236 45.71 -14.34 -18.73
C LEU A 236 46.08 -15.83 -18.72
N SER A 237 47.26 -16.19 -18.22
CA SER A 237 47.74 -17.58 -18.20
C SER A 237 47.08 -18.44 -17.12
N SER A 238 47.30 -19.75 -17.11
CA SER A 238 46.87 -20.61 -15.99
C SER A 238 47.79 -20.53 -14.76
N LYS A 239 48.87 -19.74 -14.79
CA LYS A 239 49.84 -19.62 -13.69
C LYS A 239 49.17 -19.05 -12.43
N ARG A 240 49.62 -19.51 -11.26
CA ARG A 240 49.08 -19.14 -9.94
C ARG A 240 50.13 -18.55 -8.99
N LYS A 241 51.11 -17.83 -9.54
CA LYS A 241 52.07 -17.05 -8.72
C LYS A 241 51.31 -16.05 -7.84
N ARG A 242 51.90 -15.66 -6.71
CA ARG A 242 51.26 -14.81 -5.70
C ARG A 242 50.86 -13.45 -6.30
N GLU A 243 51.75 -12.87 -7.09
CA GLU A 243 51.60 -11.58 -7.76
C GLU A 243 50.45 -11.62 -8.77
N ILE A 244 50.41 -12.65 -9.62
CA ILE A 244 49.35 -12.85 -10.62
C ILE A 244 47.99 -13.07 -9.95
N SER A 245 47.96 -13.87 -8.88
CA SER A 245 46.73 -14.16 -8.15
C SER A 245 46.20 -12.93 -7.44
N ASN A 246 47.08 -12.09 -6.89
CA ASN A 246 46.73 -10.83 -6.27
C ASN A 246 46.22 -9.81 -7.30
N ALA A 247 46.87 -9.69 -8.45
CA ALA A 247 46.40 -8.83 -9.55
C ALA A 247 44.98 -9.21 -10.00
N ARG A 248 44.71 -10.50 -10.21
CA ARG A 248 43.36 -11.00 -10.57
C ARG A 248 42.33 -10.70 -9.49
N ALA A 249 42.70 -10.80 -8.22
CA ALA A 249 41.81 -10.52 -7.09
C ALA A 249 41.42 -9.03 -7.03
N ILE A 250 42.41 -8.14 -7.14
CA ILE A 250 42.20 -6.69 -7.18
C ILE A 250 41.33 -6.29 -8.37
N ILE A 251 41.67 -6.76 -9.58
CA ILE A 251 40.90 -6.45 -10.79
C ILE A 251 39.46 -6.97 -10.67
N SER A 252 39.27 -8.22 -10.22
CA SER A 252 37.94 -8.81 -10.13
C SER A 252 37.05 -8.09 -9.13
N TYR A 253 37.60 -7.70 -7.96
CA TYR A 253 36.85 -6.95 -6.96
C TYR A 253 36.47 -5.55 -7.44
N LEU A 254 37.44 -4.76 -7.91
CA LEU A 254 37.19 -3.41 -8.40
C LEU A 254 36.25 -3.40 -9.61
N ALA A 255 36.40 -4.36 -10.53
CA ALA A 255 35.51 -4.47 -11.68
C ALA A 255 34.07 -4.85 -11.30
N ALA A 256 33.88 -5.77 -10.34
CA ALA A 256 32.56 -6.26 -9.96
C ALA A 256 31.81 -5.31 -9.01
N ILE A 257 32.51 -4.76 -8.01
CA ILE A 257 31.91 -3.97 -6.94
C ILE A 257 31.83 -2.50 -7.32
N GLU A 258 32.94 -1.92 -7.76
CA GLU A 258 33.03 -0.47 -8.03
C GLU A 258 32.55 -0.13 -9.44
N LEU A 259 32.97 -0.90 -10.46
CA LEU A 259 32.60 -0.66 -11.85
C LEU A 259 31.37 -1.46 -12.33
N ARG A 260 30.82 -2.35 -11.48
CA ARG A 260 29.59 -3.12 -11.73
C ARG A 260 29.59 -3.96 -13.03
N TYR A 261 30.75 -4.42 -13.48
CA TYR A 261 30.82 -5.40 -14.57
C TYR A 261 30.27 -6.76 -14.11
N SER A 262 29.56 -7.46 -15.00
CA SER A 262 29.08 -8.80 -14.71
C SER A 262 30.24 -9.78 -14.55
N GLY A 263 30.08 -10.75 -13.65
CA GLY A 263 31.08 -11.81 -13.45
C GLY A 263 31.46 -12.54 -14.73
N ALA A 264 30.48 -12.76 -15.63
CA ALA A 264 30.71 -13.31 -16.97
C ALA A 264 31.66 -12.44 -17.81
N LYS A 265 31.46 -11.12 -17.85
CA LYS A 265 32.31 -10.20 -18.62
C LYS A 265 33.74 -10.14 -18.05
N ILE A 266 33.88 -10.18 -16.72
CA ILE A 266 35.18 -10.24 -16.04
C ILE A 266 35.87 -11.58 -16.35
N ALA A 267 35.13 -12.68 -16.30
CA ALA A 267 35.63 -14.02 -16.60
C ALA A 267 36.17 -14.10 -18.04
N THR A 268 35.43 -13.57 -19.01
CA THR A 268 35.89 -13.47 -20.41
C THR A 268 37.15 -12.61 -20.53
N ALA A 269 37.20 -11.45 -19.87
CA ALA A 269 38.34 -10.54 -19.95
C ALA A 269 39.62 -11.13 -19.35
N LEU A 270 39.52 -11.88 -18.25
CA LEU A 270 40.67 -12.49 -17.58
C LEU A 270 40.97 -13.94 -18.03
N LYS A 271 40.19 -14.49 -18.97
CA LYS A 271 40.23 -15.91 -19.38
C LYS A 271 40.12 -16.89 -18.18
N LEU A 272 39.20 -16.59 -17.27
CA LEU A 272 38.91 -17.41 -16.08
C LEU A 272 37.52 -18.02 -16.15
N SER A 273 37.25 -19.03 -15.32
CA SER A 273 35.88 -19.46 -15.07
C SER A 273 35.16 -18.51 -14.11
N GLU A 274 33.84 -18.35 -14.25
CA GLU A 274 33.04 -17.50 -13.37
C GLU A 274 33.20 -17.87 -11.89
N LYS A 275 33.31 -19.18 -11.59
CA LYS A 275 33.61 -19.68 -10.23
C LYS A 275 34.95 -19.17 -9.70
N SER A 276 35.96 -19.06 -10.56
CA SER A 276 37.27 -18.53 -10.17
C SER A 276 37.21 -17.02 -9.94
N VAL A 277 36.42 -16.30 -10.75
CA VAL A 277 36.17 -14.87 -10.55
C VAL A 277 35.48 -14.61 -9.21
N SER A 278 34.47 -15.39 -8.83
CA SER A 278 33.81 -15.28 -7.51
C SER A 278 34.81 -15.37 -6.35
N ARG A 279 35.72 -16.36 -6.40
CA ARG A 279 36.78 -16.48 -5.37
C ARG A 279 37.78 -15.34 -5.41
N CYS A 280 38.07 -14.79 -6.59
CA CYS A 280 38.95 -13.63 -6.73
C CYS A 280 38.31 -12.37 -6.14
N ILE A 281 37.00 -12.18 -6.27
CA ILE A 281 36.25 -11.09 -5.64
C ILE A 281 36.35 -11.19 -4.12
N GLU A 282 36.03 -12.35 -3.54
CA GLU A 282 36.14 -12.57 -2.07
C GLU A 282 37.56 -12.33 -1.55
N ARG A 283 38.58 -12.74 -2.31
CA ARG A 283 39.97 -12.50 -1.94
C ARG A 283 40.36 -11.03 -2.09
N GLY A 284 39.89 -10.36 -3.14
CA GLY A 284 40.14 -8.95 -3.41
C GLY A 284 39.54 -8.04 -2.35
N GLU A 285 38.34 -8.37 -1.87
CA GLU A 285 37.67 -7.70 -0.75
C GLU A 285 38.56 -7.68 0.50
N LYS A 286 39.03 -8.86 0.92
CA LYS A 286 39.94 -9.00 2.07
C LYS A 286 41.26 -8.24 1.88
N MET A 287 41.72 -8.06 0.65
CA MET A 287 42.94 -7.30 0.37
C MET A 287 42.70 -5.79 0.46
N LEU A 288 41.58 -5.30 -0.09
CA LEU A 288 41.22 -3.89 -0.06
C LEU A 288 40.82 -3.38 1.33
N ASP A 289 40.25 -4.24 2.17
CA ASP A 289 39.99 -3.91 3.58
C ASP A 289 41.29 -3.63 4.36
N ASN A 290 42.38 -4.31 3.99
CA ASN A 290 43.69 -4.14 4.62
C ASN A 290 44.50 -2.97 4.02
N ASP A 291 44.31 -2.65 2.75
CA ASP A 291 45.01 -1.56 2.07
C ASP A 291 44.08 -0.77 1.14
N LYS A 292 43.50 0.29 1.70
CA LYS A 292 42.61 1.21 0.98
C LYS A 292 43.33 2.03 -0.11
N GLN A 293 44.67 2.03 -0.18
CA GLN A 293 45.38 2.74 -1.25
C GLN A 293 45.13 2.10 -2.63
N MET A 294 44.66 0.86 -2.68
CA MET A 294 44.34 0.15 -3.92
C MET A 294 43.15 0.77 -4.70
N TYR A 295 42.36 1.66 -4.11
CA TYR A 295 41.36 2.46 -4.84
C TYR A 295 42.00 3.46 -5.83
N LYS A 296 43.32 3.72 -5.73
CA LYS A 296 44.07 4.58 -6.67
C LYS A 296 43.89 4.17 -8.13
N TYR A 297 43.63 2.90 -8.42
CA TYR A 297 43.47 2.41 -9.80
C TYR A 297 42.18 2.87 -10.48
N LEU A 298 41.21 3.41 -9.73
CA LEU A 298 39.94 3.94 -10.26
C LEU A 298 40.02 5.42 -10.67
N LEU A 299 41.06 6.13 -10.24
CA LEU A 299 41.38 7.52 -10.61
C LEU A 299 42.32 7.50 -11.82
#